data_AF-A0A955LT86-F1
#
_entry.id   AF-A0A955LT86-F1
#
_cell.length_a   1.000
_cell.length_b   1.000
_cell.length_c   1.000
_cell.angle_alpha   90.00
_cell.angle_beta   90.00
_cell.angle_gamma   90.00
#
_symmetry.space_group_name_H-M   'P 1'
#
loop_
_entity.id
_entity.type
_entity.pdbx_description
1 polymer ?
#
loop_
_entity_poly.entity_id
_entity_poly.type
_entity_poly.pdbx_seq_one_letter_code
_entity_poly.pdbx_strand_id
1 'polypeptide(L)'
;MKQAFNRVVNALGLITFIFMISTGSILKWILPPGSGRLEGREAWGREIASYIGLTRHEWGEVHFYISIGFVIILGAHLLLHWNWIKATAWGTARSPQPKSRKLITAGIAAFIVLGLLFPWIGKKEYHAKRELLSQRVADKRIEQ
;
A
#
# COMPACT_ATOMS: atom_id res chain seq x y z
N MET A 1 9.71 -7.52 -28.63
CA MET A 1 10.14 -7.23 -27.25
C MET A 1 9.45 -6.01 -26.61
N LYS A 2 9.29 -4.85 -27.30
CA LYS A 2 8.58 -3.66 -26.75
C LYS A 2 7.19 -3.93 -26.15
N GLN A 3 6.39 -4.79 -26.79
CA GLN A 3 5.03 -5.10 -26.32
C GLN A 3 4.99 -5.90 -25.01
N ALA A 4 5.98 -6.77 -24.78
CA ALA A 4 6.06 -7.53 -23.54
C ALA A 4 6.46 -6.62 -22.37
N PHE A 5 7.46 -5.75 -22.58
CA PHE A 5 7.89 -4.76 -21.59
C PHE A 5 6.75 -3.84 -21.14
N ASN A 6 5.96 -3.32 -22.09
CA ASN A 6 4.81 -2.48 -21.78
C ASN A 6 3.76 -3.21 -20.91
N ARG A 7 3.52 -4.50 -21.16
CA ARG A 7 2.59 -5.30 -20.34
C ARG A 7 3.12 -5.48 -18.93
N VAL A 8 4.42 -5.73 -18.78
CA VAL A 8 5.06 -5.90 -17.46
C VAL A 8 4.95 -4.61 -16.66
N VAL A 9 5.32 -3.46 -17.24
CA VAL A 9 5.23 -2.16 -16.53
C VAL A 9 3.79 -1.85 -16.12
N ASN A 10 2.81 -2.12 -16.97
CA ASN A 10 1.40 -1.92 -16.64
C ASN A 10 0.92 -2.87 -15.53
N ALA A 11 1.31 -4.14 -15.57
CA ALA A 11 0.95 -5.13 -14.55
C ALA A 11 1.59 -4.79 -13.19
N LEU A 12 2.88 -4.47 -13.18
CA LEU A 12 3.58 -4.03 -11.97
C LEU A 12 2.98 -2.74 -11.43
N GLY A 13 2.67 -1.77 -12.30
CA GLY A 13 2.01 -0.53 -11.90
C GLY A 13 0.67 -0.77 -11.21
N LEU A 14 -0.15 -1.67 -11.75
CA LEU A 14 -1.43 -2.05 -11.12
C LEU A 14 -1.22 -2.73 -9.76
N ILE A 15 -0.28 -3.67 -9.68
CA ILE A 15 0.03 -4.39 -8.44
C ILE A 15 0.49 -3.40 -7.37
N THR A 16 1.48 -2.57 -7.67
CA THR A 16 2.02 -1.59 -6.71
C THR A 16 0.97 -0.54 -6.33
N PHE A 17 0.08 -0.14 -7.24
CA PHE A 17 -1.04 0.75 -6.94
C PHE A 17 -2.01 0.14 -5.92
N ILE A 18 -2.31 -1.17 -6.04
CA ILE A 18 -3.16 -1.86 -5.07
C ILE A 18 -2.49 -1.86 -3.70
N PHE A 19 -1.21 -2.26 -3.63
CA PHE A 19 -0.46 -2.22 -2.37
C PHE A 19 -0.41 -0.81 -1.76
N MET A 20 -0.32 0.24 -2.59
CA MET A 20 -0.39 1.63 -2.15
C MET A 20 -1.67 1.94 -1.41
N ILE A 21 -2.80 1.60 -2.03
CA ILE A 21 -4.13 1.84 -1.48
C ILE A 21 -4.30 1.02 -0.21
N SER A 22 -4.00 -0.28 -0.24
CA SER A 22 -4.18 -1.16 0.91
C SER A 22 -3.37 -0.68 2.12
N THR A 23 -2.08 -0.37 1.95
CA THR A 23 -1.22 0.10 3.05
C THR A 23 -1.62 1.50 3.54
N GLY A 24 -2.01 2.41 2.65
CA GLY A 24 -2.55 3.72 3.03
C GLY A 24 -3.86 3.61 3.81
N SER A 25 -4.76 2.71 3.41
CA SER A 25 -6.00 2.41 4.11
C SER A 25 -5.77 1.81 5.49
N ILE A 26 -4.79 0.90 5.64
CA ILE A 26 -4.36 0.37 6.94
C ILE A 26 -3.92 1.52 7.86
N LEU A 27 -3.04 2.41 7.39
CA LEU A 27 -2.53 3.54 8.18
C LEU A 27 -3.60 4.59 8.53
N LYS A 28 -4.62 4.76 7.67
CA LYS A 28 -5.67 5.76 7.90
C LYS A 28 -6.79 5.27 8.79
N TRP A 29 -7.26 4.03 8.58
CA TRP A 29 -8.48 3.52 9.21
C TRP A 29 -8.22 2.44 10.27
N ILE A 30 -7.15 1.67 10.17
CA ILE A 30 -6.86 0.57 11.11
C ILE A 30 -5.89 1.02 12.20
N LEU A 31 -4.86 1.77 11.83
CA LEU A 31 -3.82 2.28 12.73
C LEU A 31 -3.81 3.83 12.73
N PRO A 32 -4.89 4.47 13.24
CA PRO A 32 -4.99 5.93 13.25
C PRO A 32 -3.87 6.58 14.08
N PRO A 33 -3.56 7.87 13.82
CA PRO A 33 -2.49 8.58 14.52
C PRO A 33 -2.62 8.48 16.04
N GLY A 34 -1.54 8.01 16.68
CA GLY A 34 -1.47 7.79 18.13
C GLY A 34 -1.55 6.33 18.58
N SER A 35 -1.96 5.40 17.72
CA SER A 35 -2.14 3.98 18.07
C SER A 35 -0.85 3.16 18.27
N GLY A 36 0.31 3.72 17.89
CA GLY A 36 1.61 3.03 17.92
C GLY A 36 2.73 3.79 18.62
N ARG A 37 2.43 4.83 19.42
CA ARG A 37 3.48 5.57 20.16
C ARG A 37 3.89 4.82 21.42
N LEU A 38 5.16 4.41 21.47
CA LEU A 38 5.81 3.89 22.68
C LEU A 38 6.19 5.03 23.66
N GLU A 39 6.47 6.23 23.15
CA GLU A 39 7.04 7.35 23.91
C GLU A 39 6.15 8.61 23.95
N GLY A 40 6.05 9.21 25.14
CA GLY A 40 5.31 10.44 25.45
C GLY A 40 4.52 10.34 26.77
N ARG A 41 4.38 11.47 27.49
CA ARG A 41 3.66 11.57 28.78
C ARG A 41 2.19 11.14 28.69
N GLU A 42 1.58 11.25 27.52
CA GLU A 42 0.19 10.84 27.26
C GLU A 42 0.03 9.36 26.84
N ALA A 43 1.12 8.60 26.78
CA ALA A 43 1.12 7.18 26.42
C ALA A 43 1.02 6.24 27.64
N TRP A 44 0.65 6.76 28.81
CA TRP A 44 0.37 5.98 30.01
C TRP A 44 -1.10 5.54 29.99
N GLY A 45 -1.35 4.24 29.75
CA GLY A 45 -2.68 3.63 29.81
C GLY A 45 -3.36 3.30 28.48
N ARG A 46 -2.73 3.56 27.32
CA ARG A 46 -3.26 3.15 26.01
C ARG A 46 -2.64 1.83 25.54
N GLU A 47 -3.47 0.94 25.04
CA GLU A 47 -3.07 -0.28 24.34
C GLU A 47 -2.34 0.07 23.04
N ILE A 48 -1.28 -0.67 22.71
CA ILE A 48 -0.56 -0.51 21.44
C ILE A 48 -1.29 -1.37 20.42
N ALA A 49 -1.84 -0.73 19.39
CA ALA A 49 -2.47 -1.45 18.30
C ALA A 49 -1.40 -1.88 17.29
N SER A 50 -1.37 -3.17 16.98
CA SER A 50 -0.63 -3.74 15.87
C SER A 50 -1.61 -4.39 14.89
N TYR A 51 -1.20 -4.48 13.63
CA TYR A 51 -1.95 -5.16 12.58
C TYR A 51 -1.01 -6.16 11.90
N ILE A 52 -1.35 -7.45 11.97
CA ILE A 52 -0.49 -8.55 11.49
C ILE A 52 0.92 -8.45 12.11
N GLY A 53 0.99 -8.24 13.43
CA GLY A 53 2.26 -8.14 14.17
C GLY A 53 3.08 -6.87 13.95
N LEU A 54 2.70 -5.98 13.01
CA LEU A 54 3.41 -4.73 12.74
C LEU A 54 2.67 -3.53 13.35
N THR A 55 3.45 -2.62 13.92
CA THR A 55 2.98 -1.34 14.47
C THR A 55 2.69 -0.32 13.37
N ARG A 56 2.04 0.79 13.73
CA ARG A 56 1.80 1.92 12.81
C ARG A 56 3.09 2.44 12.16
N HIS A 57 4.20 2.44 12.90
CA HIS A 57 5.46 2.97 12.40
C HIS A 57 6.04 2.08 11.31
N GLU A 58 6.07 0.77 11.56
CA GLU A 58 6.57 -0.24 10.61
C GLU A 58 5.69 -0.30 9.35
N TRP A 59 4.36 -0.26 9.50
CA TRP A 59 3.46 -0.12 8.34
C TRP A 59 3.70 1.19 7.56
N GLY A 60 4.12 2.25 8.25
CA GLY A 60 4.53 3.52 7.64
C GLY A 60 5.78 3.37 6.78
N GLU A 61 6.79 2.64 7.26
CA GLU A 61 8.01 2.34 6.51
C GLU A 61 7.70 1.49 5.28
N VAL A 62 6.90 0.43 5.44
CA VAL A 62 6.45 -0.42 4.33
C VAL A 62 5.72 0.43 3.27
N HIS A 63 4.78 1.27 3.69
CA HIS A 63 4.06 2.18 2.79
C HIS A 63 5.02 3.14 2.05
N PHE A 64 6.03 3.65 2.73
CA PHE A 64 7.02 4.56 2.16
C PHE A 64 7.86 3.89 1.06
N TYR A 65 8.40 2.69 1.30
CA TYR A 65 9.19 1.98 0.28
C TYR A 65 8.34 1.58 -0.93
N ILE A 66 7.10 1.13 -0.70
CA ILE A 66 6.15 0.87 -1.79
C ILE A 66 5.87 2.17 -2.57
N SER A 67 5.84 3.33 -1.91
CA SER A 67 5.60 4.64 -2.54
C SER A 67 6.72 5.04 -3.48
N ILE A 68 7.96 4.86 -3.07
CA ILE A 68 9.12 5.10 -3.93
C ILE A 68 9.04 4.20 -5.17
N GLY A 69 8.82 2.89 -4.98
CA GLY A 69 8.69 1.95 -6.08
C GLY A 69 7.55 2.31 -7.04
N PHE A 70 6.40 2.72 -6.49
CA PHE A 70 5.24 3.14 -7.27
C PHE A 70 5.55 4.36 -8.13
N VAL A 71 6.20 5.39 -7.58
CA VAL A 71 6.56 6.60 -8.33
C VAL A 71 7.51 6.29 -9.48
N ILE A 72 8.49 5.41 -9.27
CA ILE A 72 9.42 4.98 -10.33
C ILE A 72 8.67 4.26 -11.46
N ILE A 73 7.80 3.30 -11.11
CA ILE A 73 7.01 2.55 -12.08
C ILE A 73 6.04 3.47 -12.83
N LEU A 74 5.41 4.41 -12.13
CA LEU A 74 4.50 5.39 -12.71
C LEU A 74 5.25 6.33 -13.68
N GLY A 75 6.44 6.78 -13.31
CA GLY A 75 7.31 7.55 -14.21
C GLY A 75 7.66 6.78 -15.48
N ALA A 76 8.10 5.52 -15.34
CA ALA A 76 8.37 4.64 -16.48
C ALA A 76 7.11 4.43 -17.36
N HIS A 77 5.95 4.24 -16.74
CA HIS A 77 4.67 4.12 -17.43
C HIS A 77 4.35 5.38 -18.26
N LEU A 78 4.45 6.58 -17.67
CA LEU A 78 4.20 7.83 -18.38
C LEU A 78 5.16 8.06 -19.55
N LEU A 79 6.45 7.75 -19.37
CA LEU A 79 7.45 7.86 -20.44
C LEU A 79 7.15 6.88 -21.58
N LEU A 80 6.80 5.63 -21.27
CA LEU A 80 6.45 4.62 -22.29
C LEU A 80 5.20 4.98 -23.08
N HIS A 81 4.21 5.57 -22.43
CA HIS A 81 2.94 5.94 -23.04
C HIS A 81 2.87 7.42 -23.46
N TRP A 82 3.99 8.14 -23.46
CA TRP A 82 4.05 9.58 -23.74
C TRP A 82 3.40 9.98 -25.08
N ASN A 83 3.59 9.15 -26.12
CA ASN A 83 2.94 9.39 -27.42
C ASN A 83 1.42 9.21 -27.36
N TRP A 84 0.92 8.24 -26.59
CA TRP A 84 -0.52 8.07 -26.35
C TRP A 84 -1.09 9.22 -25.52
N ILE A 85 -0.35 9.71 -24.52
CA ILE A 85 -0.73 10.88 -23.72
C ILE A 85 -0.82 12.11 -24.63
N LYS A 86 0.20 12.37 -25.45
CA LYS A 86 0.19 13.48 -26.41
C LYS A 86 -1.00 13.41 -27.36
N ALA A 87 -1.25 12.22 -27.92
CA ALA A 87 -2.39 11.98 -28.79
C ALA A 87 -3.69 12.26 -28.03
N THR A 88 -3.92 11.67 -26.87
CA THR A 88 -5.17 11.83 -26.11
C THR A 88 -5.40 13.26 -25.59
N ALA A 89 -4.36 13.95 -25.17
CA ALA A 89 -4.44 15.30 -24.61
C ALA A 89 -4.63 16.39 -25.68
N TRP A 90 -4.08 16.19 -26.89
CA TRP A 90 -4.07 17.20 -27.96
C TRP A 90 -4.77 16.77 -29.26
N GLY A 91 -5.33 15.57 -29.37
CA GLY A 91 -5.90 15.05 -30.62
C GLY A 91 -6.92 13.91 -30.45
N THR A 92 -7.98 13.97 -31.25
CA THR A 92 -9.09 13.01 -31.26
C THR A 92 -8.63 11.56 -31.51
N ALA A 93 -8.67 10.70 -30.49
CA ALA A 93 -8.57 9.25 -30.66
C ALA A 93 -9.83 8.55 -30.10
N ARG A 94 -10.91 8.52 -30.89
CA ARG A 94 -12.02 7.59 -30.65
C ARG A 94 -11.79 6.31 -31.46
N SER A 95 -11.08 5.36 -30.86
CA SER A 95 -11.13 3.97 -31.34
C SER A 95 -12.46 3.35 -30.88
N PRO A 96 -13.25 2.72 -31.77
CA PRO A 96 -14.39 1.89 -31.36
C PRO A 96 -13.89 0.83 -30.36
N GLN A 97 -14.52 0.75 -29.19
CA GLN A 97 -14.04 -0.13 -28.13
C GLN A 97 -14.52 -1.56 -28.38
N PRO A 98 -13.63 -2.58 -28.44
CA PRO A 98 -14.03 -3.97 -28.58
C PRO A 98 -14.78 -4.44 -27.32
N LYS A 99 -15.79 -5.32 -27.49
CA LYS A 99 -16.65 -5.81 -26.40
C LYS A 99 -15.87 -6.48 -25.24
N SER A 100 -14.69 -7.05 -25.52
CA SER A 100 -13.78 -7.64 -24.52
C SER A 100 -13.17 -6.63 -23.54
N ARG A 101 -13.16 -5.33 -23.88
CA ARG A 101 -12.64 -4.28 -23.00
C ARG A 101 -13.50 -4.08 -21.76
N LYS A 102 -14.82 -4.31 -21.83
CA LYS A 102 -15.72 -4.26 -20.67
C LYS A 102 -15.39 -5.33 -19.64
N LEU A 103 -15.07 -6.55 -20.09
CA LEU A 103 -14.65 -7.66 -19.22
C LEU A 103 -13.30 -7.40 -18.54
N ILE A 104 -12.31 -6.86 -19.28
CA ILE A 104 -11.00 -6.51 -18.73
C ILE A 104 -11.13 -5.38 -17.69
N THR A 105 -11.91 -4.33 -17.99
CA THR A 105 -12.15 -3.24 -17.05
C THR A 105 -12.90 -3.72 -15.80
N ALA A 106 -13.89 -4.60 -15.96
CA ALA A 106 -14.61 -5.20 -14.83
C ALA A 106 -13.67 -6.06 -13.95
N GLY A 107 -12.78 -6.84 -14.56
CA GLY A 107 -11.77 -7.62 -13.84
C GLY A 107 -10.80 -6.74 -13.04
N ILE A 108 -10.29 -5.66 -13.65
CA ILE A 108 -9.41 -4.70 -12.95
C ILE A 108 -10.16 -4.02 -11.80
N ALA A 109 -11.41 -3.59 -12.02
CA ALA A 109 -12.22 -2.97 -10.99
C ALA A 109 -12.49 -3.93 -9.82
N ALA A 110 -12.83 -5.20 -10.10
CA ALA A 110 -13.00 -6.22 -9.07
C ALA A 110 -11.70 -6.46 -8.27
N PHE A 111 -10.54 -6.45 -8.95
CA PHE A 111 -9.23 -6.58 -8.30
C PHE A 111 -8.87 -5.38 -7.41
N ILE A 112 -9.22 -4.15 -7.82
CA ILE A 112 -9.05 -2.95 -6.99
C ILE A 112 -9.97 -3.00 -5.77
N VAL A 113 -11.22 -3.42 -5.94
CA VAL A 113 -12.17 -3.62 -4.83
C VAL A 113 -11.64 -4.66 -3.86
N LEU A 114 -11.07 -5.77 -4.34
CA LEU A 114 -10.43 -6.76 -3.48
C LEU A 114 -9.26 -6.15 -2.67
N GLY A 115 -8.42 -5.33 -3.30
CA GLY A 115 -7.35 -4.59 -2.64
C GLY A 115 -7.83 -3.61 -1.56
N LEU A 116 -9.01 -3.00 -1.76
CA LEU A 116 -9.67 -2.14 -0.77
C LEU A 116 -10.28 -2.92 0.39
N LEU A 117 -10.68 -4.17 0.16
CA LEU A 117 -11.22 -5.06 1.20
C LEU A 117 -10.11 -5.75 2.01
N PHE A 118 -8.91 -5.90 1.45
CA PHE A 118 -7.77 -6.54 2.11
C PHE A 118 -7.46 -5.99 3.52
N PRO A 119 -7.43 -4.66 3.77
CA PRO A 119 -7.24 -4.11 5.10
C PRO A 119 -8.23 -4.69 6.14
N TRP A 120 -9.43 -5.06 5.74
CA TRP A 120 -10.45 -5.56 6.67
C TRP A 120 -10.29 -7.03 7.08
N ILE A 121 -9.38 -7.78 6.46
CA ILE A 121 -9.21 -9.23 6.68
C ILE A 121 -8.22 -9.54 7.81
N GLY A 122 -7.23 -8.67 8.05
CA GLY A 122 -6.16 -8.95 9.00
C GLY A 122 -6.56 -8.86 10.48
N LYS A 123 -5.82 -9.61 11.31
CA LYS A 123 -6.00 -9.63 12.76
C LYS A 123 -5.45 -8.35 13.38
N LYS A 124 -6.28 -7.73 14.24
CA LYS A 124 -5.89 -6.61 15.09
C LYS A 124 -5.48 -7.17 16.44
N GLU A 125 -4.28 -6.84 16.88
CA GLU A 125 -3.77 -7.26 18.17
C GLU A 125 -3.54 -6.02 19.03
N TYR A 126 -3.88 -6.14 20.31
CA TYR A 126 -3.71 -5.09 21.31
C TYR A 126 -2.77 -5.63 22.37
N HIS A 127 -1.62 -4.98 22.52
CA HIS A 127 -0.65 -5.35 23.54
C HIS A 127 -0.69 -4.35 24.69
N ALA A 128 -0.76 -4.89 25.91
CA ALA A 128 -0.55 -4.10 27.11
C ALA A 128 0.91 -3.61 27.12
N LYS A 129 1.10 -2.28 27.14
CA LYS A 129 2.43 -1.65 27.11
C LYS A 129 3.40 -2.22 28.15
N ARG A 130 2.89 -2.65 29.32
CA ARG A 130 3.69 -3.23 30.40
C ARG A 130 4.41 -4.52 29.98
N GLU A 131 3.78 -5.33 29.15
CA GLU A 131 4.29 -6.62 28.69
C GLU A 131 5.36 -6.46 27.60
N LEU A 132 5.19 -5.51 26.68
CA LEU A 132 6.21 -5.20 25.67
C LEU A 132 7.43 -4.49 26.26
N LEU A 133 7.22 -3.64 27.27
CA LEU A 133 8.33 -3.01 27.99
C LEU A 133 9.13 -4.03 28.81
N SER A 134 8.47 -4.98 29.48
CA SER A 134 9.18 -6.03 30.22
C SER A 134 9.96 -6.94 29.28
N GLN A 135 9.40 -7.31 28.12
CA GLN A 135 10.12 -8.07 27.09
C GLN A 135 11.32 -7.29 26.54
N ARG A 136 11.17 -6.02 26.15
CA ARG A 136 12.28 -5.19 25.64
C ARG A 136 13.40 -5.02 26.67
N VAL A 137 13.06 -4.90 27.95
CA VAL A 137 14.04 -4.82 29.04
C VAL A 137 14.73 -6.17 29.25
N ALA A 138 14.01 -7.28 29.17
CA ALA A 138 14.58 -8.62 29.28
C ALA A 138 15.53 -8.95 28.12
N ASP A 139 15.16 -8.59 26.90
CA ASP A 139 15.96 -8.86 25.68
C ASP A 139 17.30 -8.10 25.72
N LYS A 140 17.26 -6.80 26.06
CA LYS A 140 18.47 -5.99 26.29
C LYS A 140 19.37 -6.52 27.40
N ARG A 141 18.83 -7.29 28.35
CA ARG A 141 19.59 -7.90 29.44
C ARG A 141 20.29 -9.18 29.01
N ILE A 142 19.80 -9.85 27.96
CA ILE A 142 20.40 -11.06 27.39
C ILE A 142 21.55 -10.70 26.43
N GLU A 143 21.51 -9.52 25.82
CA GLU A 143 22.57 -9.02 24.93
C GLU A 143 23.81 -8.44 25.66
N GLN A 144 23.80 -8.34 27.00
CA GLN A 144 24.91 -7.86 27.83
C GLN A 144 25.64 -9.00 28.54
#